data_AF-A0A848M0K1-F1
#
_entry.id   AF-A0A848M0K1-F1
#
_cell.length_a   1.000
_cell.length_b   1.000
_cell.length_c   1.000
_cell.angle_alpha   90.00
_cell.angle_beta   90.00
_cell.angle_gamma   90.00
#
_symmetry.space_group_name_H-M   'P 1'
#
loop_
_entity.id
_entity.type
_entity.pdbx_description
1 polymer ?
#
loop_
_entity_poly.entity_id
_entity_poly.type
_entity_poly.pdbx_seq_one_letter_code
_entity_poly.pdbx_strand_id
1 'polypeptide(L)'
;MRPYRAALEQVPEPDATAAARCQELLDAKTKPRGSLGRLEELARRLAALRGEATPGLPRKALVVMAADHGVVEEGVSAYPAEVTGQMVANFARGGAALN
;
A
#
# COMPACT_ATOMS: atom_id res chain seq x y z
N MET A 1 2.84 -19.35 -21.61
CA MET A 1 3.65 -18.16 -21.24
C MET A 1 3.23 -17.75 -19.83
N ARG A 2 4.13 -17.60 -18.84
CA ARG A 2 3.76 -17.31 -17.44
C ARG A 2 3.72 -15.78 -17.23
N PRO A 3 2.54 -15.15 -17.22
CA PRO A 3 2.39 -13.67 -17.25
C PRO A 3 3.10 -12.95 -16.10
N TYR A 4 3.32 -13.63 -14.97
CA TYR A 4 4.01 -13.05 -13.82
C TYR A 4 5.47 -12.64 -14.08
N ARG A 5 6.24 -13.36 -14.91
CA ARG A 5 7.64 -12.99 -15.19
C ARG A 5 7.75 -11.67 -15.94
N ALA A 6 6.91 -11.49 -16.97
CA ALA A 6 6.85 -10.25 -17.73
C ALA A 6 6.40 -9.06 -16.88
N ALA A 7 5.55 -9.29 -15.86
CA ALA A 7 5.14 -8.25 -14.93
C ALA A 7 6.28 -7.82 -13.99
N LEU A 8 7.11 -8.75 -13.53
CA LEU A 8 8.29 -8.44 -12.71
C LEU A 8 9.32 -7.60 -13.46
N GLU A 9 9.55 -7.89 -14.75
CA GLU A 9 10.48 -7.16 -15.60
C GLU A 9 10.06 -5.70 -15.86
N GLN A 10 8.79 -5.37 -15.63
CA GLN A 10 8.24 -4.02 -15.84
C GLN A 10 8.28 -3.15 -14.59
N VAL A 11 8.72 -3.67 -13.43
CA VAL A 11 8.78 -2.87 -12.20
C VAL A 11 9.95 -1.89 -12.31
N PRO A 12 9.70 -0.57 -12.35
CA PRO A 12 10.78 0.41 -12.46
C PRO A 12 11.50 0.59 -11.12
N GLU A 13 12.77 0.97 -11.18
CA GLU A 13 13.49 1.47 -10.01
C GLU A 13 12.91 2.82 -9.56
N PRO A 14 12.86 3.10 -8.24
CA PRO A 14 12.43 4.41 -7.74
C PRO A 14 13.31 5.56 -8.24
N ASP A 15 12.70 6.68 -8.65
CA ASP A 15 13.40 7.85 -9.17
C ASP A 15 14.08 8.66 -8.05
N ALA A 16 15.41 8.52 -7.94
CA ALA A 16 16.23 9.24 -6.98
C ALA A 16 16.25 10.76 -7.20
N THR A 17 16.07 11.23 -8.44
CA THR A 17 16.03 12.66 -8.77
C THR A 17 14.73 13.29 -8.30
N ALA A 18 13.60 12.62 -8.53
CA ALA A 18 12.30 13.06 -8.02
C ALA A 18 12.30 13.10 -6.48
N ALA A 19 12.91 12.11 -5.83
CA ALA A 19 13.10 12.07 -4.39
C ALA A 19 13.91 13.29 -3.88
N ALA A 20 15.06 13.59 -4.49
CA ALA A 20 15.91 14.71 -4.10
C ALA A 20 15.19 16.05 -4.25
N ARG A 21 14.55 16.29 -5.40
CA ARG A 21 13.75 17.50 -5.66
C ARG A 21 12.59 17.66 -4.67
N CYS A 22 11.94 16.55 -4.27
CA CYS A 22 10.90 16.59 -3.24
C CYS A 22 11.47 17.08 -1.89
N GLN A 23 12.65 16.60 -1.49
CA GLN A 23 13.28 17.04 -0.24
C GLN A 23 13.70 18.51 -0.30
N GLU A 24 14.24 18.98 -1.43
CA GLU A 24 14.56 20.40 -1.62
C GLU A 24 13.32 21.30 -1.45
N LEU A 25 12.19 20.89 -2.03
CA LEU A 25 10.91 21.60 -1.87
C LEU A 25 10.39 21.57 -0.43
N LEU A 26 10.63 20.50 0.31
CA LEU A 26 10.26 20.39 1.73
C LEU A 26 11.16 21.26 2.61
N ASP A 27 12.46 21.30 2.34
CA ASP A 27 13.43 22.11 3.09
C ASP A 27 13.25 23.62 2.87
N ALA A 28 12.64 24.02 1.75
CA ALA A 28 12.29 25.40 1.45
C ALA A 28 10.99 25.88 2.11
N LYS A 29 10.23 25.01 2.79
CA LYS A 29 8.99 25.40 3.50
C LYS A 29 9.32 26.13 4.80
N THR A 30 8.39 26.96 5.27
CA THR A 30 8.47 27.67 6.56
C THR A 30 8.31 26.69 7.74
N LYS A 31 9.34 25.88 7.97
CA LYS A 31 9.46 24.90 9.06
C LYS A 31 10.95 24.68 9.34
N PRO A 32 11.36 24.28 10.57
CA PRO A 32 12.71 23.77 10.77
C PRO A 32 12.94 22.55 9.86
N ARG A 33 14.15 22.43 9.30
CA ARG A 33 14.50 21.29 8.43
C ARG A 33 14.30 19.97 9.18
N GLY A 34 13.66 19.01 8.51
CA GLY A 34 13.34 17.69 9.09
C GLY A 34 12.25 17.69 10.18
N SER A 35 11.63 18.82 10.53
CA SER A 35 10.67 18.87 11.64
C SER A 35 9.40 18.05 11.44
N LEU A 36 9.09 17.64 10.20
CA LEU A 36 7.94 16.77 9.91
C LEU A 36 8.30 15.26 9.93
N GLY A 37 9.58 14.93 10.16
CA GLY A 37 10.05 13.56 10.37
C GLY A 37 9.57 12.58 9.31
N ARG A 38 8.81 11.56 9.74
CA ARG A 38 8.29 10.48 8.86
C ARG A 38 7.38 10.98 7.73
N LEU A 39 6.79 12.16 7.85
CA LEU A 39 5.98 12.72 6.75
C LEU A 39 6.87 13.17 5.58
N GLU A 40 8.07 13.69 5.85
CA GLU A 40 9.05 14.02 4.80
C GLU A 40 9.57 12.76 4.12
N GLU A 41 9.85 11.72 4.92
CA GLU A 41 10.25 10.40 4.41
C GLU A 41 9.18 9.80 3.48
N LEU A 42 7.91 9.85 3.90
CA LEU A 42 6.79 9.34 3.10
C LEU A 42 6.61 10.13 1.80
N ALA A 43 6.68 11.46 1.87
CA ALA A 43 6.58 12.33 0.69
C ALA A 43 7.70 12.03 -0.32
N ARG A 44 8.95 11.93 0.15
CA ARG A 44 10.11 11.60 -0.67
C ARG A 44 9.99 10.21 -1.31
N ARG A 45 9.51 9.21 -0.56
CA ARG A 45 9.28 7.86 -1.09
C ARG A 45 8.18 7.85 -2.15
N LEU A 46 7.08 8.57 -1.93
CA LEU A 46 6.01 8.70 -2.92
C LEU A 46 6.51 9.40 -4.19
N ALA A 47 7.31 10.46 -4.05
CA ALA A 47 7.92 11.15 -5.18
C ALA A 47 8.80 10.21 -6.03
N ALA A 48 9.64 9.41 -5.37
CA ALA A 48 10.49 8.42 -6.04
C ALA A 48 9.67 7.37 -6.80
N LEU A 49 8.62 6.83 -6.17
CA LEU A 49 7.75 5.82 -6.79
C LEU A 49 6.91 6.36 -7.94
N ARG A 50 6.65 7.67 -7.97
CA ARG A 50 5.83 8.32 -8.99
C ARG A 50 6.64 9.04 -10.07
N GLY A 51 7.95 9.19 -9.88
CA GLY A 51 8.81 9.96 -10.80
C GLY A 51 8.48 11.46 -10.85
N GLU A 52 7.88 12.00 -9.78
CA GLU A 52 7.44 13.40 -9.73
C GLU A 52 7.75 13.99 -8.35
N ALA A 53 8.31 15.20 -8.28
CA ALA A 53 8.69 15.83 -7.00
C ALA A 53 7.49 16.22 -6.13
N THR A 54 6.34 16.49 -6.75
CA THR A 54 5.08 16.88 -6.10
C THR A 54 3.93 15.98 -6.58
N PRO A 55 3.97 14.68 -6.27
CA PRO A 55 3.03 13.73 -6.84
C PRO A 55 1.61 13.98 -6.32
N GLY A 56 0.64 13.99 -7.22
CA GLY A 56 -0.78 13.97 -6.85
C GLY A 56 -1.18 12.67 -6.15
N LEU A 57 -2.19 12.74 -5.27
CA LEU A 57 -2.77 11.55 -4.63
C LEU A 57 -3.69 10.82 -5.64
N PRO A 58 -3.37 9.57 -6.02
CA PRO A 58 -4.21 8.82 -6.94
C PRO A 58 -5.47 8.29 -6.24
N ARG A 59 -6.40 7.78 -7.04
CA ARG A 59 -7.50 6.94 -6.53
C ARG A 59 -6.91 5.77 -5.76
N LYS A 60 -7.35 5.59 -4.53
CA LYS A 60 -6.92 4.50 -3.65
C LYS A 60 -7.83 3.29 -3.86
N ALA A 61 -7.26 2.11 -3.74
CA ALA A 61 -8.00 0.85 -3.79
C ALA A 61 -7.47 -0.08 -2.69
N LEU A 62 -8.38 -0.87 -2.11
CA LEU A 62 -8.05 -1.99 -1.24
C LEU A 62 -8.44 -3.26 -1.99
N VAL A 63 -7.51 -4.21 -2.11
CA VAL A 63 -7.78 -5.53 -2.71
C VAL A 63 -7.75 -6.55 -1.59
N VAL A 64 -8.92 -7.11 -1.25
CA VAL A 64 -9.06 -8.13 -0.21
C VAL A 64 -9.06 -9.51 -0.87
N MET A 65 -8.06 -10.33 -0.54
CA MET A 65 -8.00 -11.72 -0.96
C MET A 65 -8.52 -12.61 0.17
N ALA A 66 -9.52 -13.44 -0.12
CA ALA A 66 -10.12 -14.35 0.85
C ALA A 66 -10.04 -15.80 0.34
N ALA A 67 -9.60 -16.71 1.20
CA ALA A 67 -9.52 -18.14 0.95
C ALA A 67 -9.51 -18.89 2.27
N ASP A 68 -10.09 -20.09 2.27
CA ASP A 68 -10.00 -21.03 3.39
C ASP A 68 -8.70 -21.83 3.35
N HIS A 69 -8.31 -22.37 4.50
CA HIS A 69 -7.15 -23.23 4.66
C HIS A 69 -7.56 -24.52 5.37
N GLY A 70 -7.26 -25.68 4.77
CA GLY A 70 -7.66 -26.99 5.31
C GLY A 70 -7.10 -27.30 6.70
N VAL A 71 -5.97 -26.69 7.08
CA VAL A 71 -5.36 -26.84 8.41
C VAL A 71 -6.28 -26.40 9.56
N VAL A 72 -7.38 -25.70 9.26
CA VAL A 72 -8.42 -25.36 10.25
C VAL A 72 -8.97 -26.59 10.98
N GLU A 73 -8.99 -27.76 10.32
CA GLU A 73 -9.44 -29.03 10.90
C GLU A 73 -8.58 -29.48 12.10
N GLU A 74 -7.33 -29.01 12.18
CA GLU A 74 -6.41 -29.29 13.29
C GLU A 74 -6.68 -28.43 14.55
N GLY A 75 -7.74 -27.62 14.55
CA GLY A 75 -8.13 -26.80 15.70
C GLY A 75 -7.20 -25.61 15.98
N VAL A 76 -6.38 -25.21 15.01
CA VAL A 76 -5.40 -24.12 15.14
C VAL A 76 -5.99 -22.71 14.99
N SER A 77 -7.28 -22.60 14.63
CA SER A 77 -7.94 -21.32 14.35
C SER A 77 -8.82 -20.88 15.51
N ALA A 78 -8.85 -19.56 15.79
CA ALA A 78 -9.71 -18.97 16.81
C ALA A 78 -11.21 -18.94 16.42
N TYR A 79 -11.52 -19.09 15.13
CA TYR A 79 -12.87 -19.04 14.58
C TYR A 79 -13.13 -20.23 13.63
N PRO A 80 -14.38 -20.70 13.50
CA PRO A 80 -14.75 -21.71 12.52
C PRO A 80 -14.50 -21.27 11.07
N ALA A 81 -14.30 -22.21 10.15
CA ALA A 81 -14.02 -21.94 8.73
C ALA A 81 -15.12 -21.11 8.04
N GLU A 82 -16.39 -21.29 8.42
CA GLU A 82 -17.52 -20.54 7.87
C GLU A 82 -17.42 -19.02 8.04
N VAL A 83 -16.62 -18.55 9.02
CA VAL A 83 -16.42 -17.11 9.25
C VAL A 83 -15.75 -16.42 8.06
N THR A 84 -14.93 -17.12 7.26
CA THR A 84 -14.35 -16.57 6.03
C THR A 84 -15.45 -16.07 5.08
N GLY A 85 -16.42 -16.93 4.76
CA GLY A 85 -17.54 -16.59 3.88
C GLY A 85 -18.44 -15.52 4.47
N GLN A 86 -18.70 -15.57 5.79
CA GLN A 86 -19.49 -14.56 6.50
C GLN A 86 -18.81 -13.17 6.44
N MET A 87 -17.49 -13.10 6.62
CA MET A 87 -16.73 -11.85 6.53
C MET A 87 -16.67 -11.31 5.10
N VAL A 88 -16.54 -12.17 4.09
CA VAL A 88 -16.64 -11.75 2.69
C VAL A 88 -17.99 -11.13 2.39
N ALA A 89 -19.08 -11.74 2.86
CA ALA A 89 -20.42 -11.16 2.75
C ALA A 89 -20.54 -9.83 3.52
N ASN A 90 -19.86 -9.70 4.66
CA ASN A 90 -19.83 -8.45 5.42
C ASN A 90 -19.05 -7.33 4.69
N PHE A 91 -17.90 -7.63 4.09
CA PHE A 91 -17.14 -6.68 3.25
C PHE A 91 -17.99 -6.17 2.09
N ALA A 92 -18.71 -7.07 1.40
CA ALA A 92 -19.59 -6.72 0.28
C ALA A 92 -20.77 -5.81 0.70
N ARG A 93 -21.21 -5.91 1.95
CA ARG A 93 -22.29 -5.08 2.52
C ARG A 93 -21.78 -3.78 3.15
N GLY A 94 -20.48 -3.55 3.23
CA GLY A 94 -19.94 -2.34 3.85
C GLY A 94 -19.89 -2.36 5.38
N GLY A 95 -20.10 -3.51 6.02
CA GLY A 95 -20.29 -3.62 7.48
C GLY A 95 -19.03 -4.04 8.26
N ALA A 96 -17.89 -4.21 7.59
CA ALA A 96 -16.64 -4.59 8.24
C ALA A 96 -15.79 -3.36 8.55
N ALA A 97 -14.90 -3.47 9.55
CA ALA A 97 -14.00 -2.38 9.94
C ALA A 97 -13.04 -1.89 8.82
N LEU A 98 -12.88 -2.66 7.74
CA LEU A 98 -12.08 -2.28 6.57
C LEU A 98 -12.81 -1.29 5.63
N ASN A 99 -14.15 -1.29 5.63
CA ASN A 99 -14.97 -0.42 4.78
C ASN A 99 -14.88 1.05 5.20
#